data_AF-F4R9G3-F1
#
_entry.id   AF-F4R9G3-F1
#
_cell.length_a   1.000
_cell.length_b   1.000
_cell.length_c   1.000
_cell.angle_alpha   90.00
_cell.angle_beta   90.00
_cell.angle_gamma   90.00
#
_symmetry.space_group_name_H-M   'P 1'
#
loop_
_entity.id
_entity.type
_entity.pdbx_description
1 polymer ?
#
loop_
_entity_poly.entity_id
_entity_poly.type
_entity_poly.pdbx_seq_one_letter_code
_entity_poly.pdbx_strand_id
1 'polypeptide(L)'
;MKKRKRVLILNVWRTLETVKDNPLAICDWRSLKKEDALEFRVRPTHIGNSVQAWSYGPHQRWFYLPNQEPHEVYVFMQHDSHGEGKHGINVPHTSIILDGQENDTPTRISYEFRIAALMDD
;
A
#
# COMPACT_ATOMS: atom_id res chain seq x y z
N MET A 1 20.38 -19.75 -20.89
CA MET A 1 20.10 -18.66 -19.92
C MET A 1 18.90 -19.08 -19.06
N LYS A 2 19.00 -19.01 -17.73
CA LYS A 2 17.84 -19.22 -16.83
C LYS A 2 16.81 -18.12 -17.12
N LYS A 3 15.55 -18.46 -17.42
CA LYS A 3 14.46 -17.47 -17.46
C LYS A 3 14.38 -16.80 -16.08
N ARG A 4 14.29 -15.47 -16.03
CA ARG A 4 13.98 -14.77 -14.78
C ARG A 4 12.55 -15.15 -14.40
N LYS A 5 12.35 -15.61 -13.16
CA LYS A 5 11.01 -15.82 -12.61
C LYS A 5 10.36 -14.46 -12.35
N ARG A 6 9.04 -14.36 -12.57
CA ARG A 6 8.26 -13.18 -12.18
C ARG A 6 8.18 -13.14 -10.65
N VAL A 7 8.45 -11.98 -10.07
CA VAL A 7 8.36 -11.71 -8.64
C VAL A 7 7.14 -10.85 -8.39
N LEU A 8 6.19 -11.37 -7.61
CA LEU A 8 5.06 -10.61 -7.08
C LEU A 8 5.23 -10.38 -5.59
N ILE A 9 4.93 -9.17 -5.13
CA ILE A 9 4.80 -8.86 -3.71
C ILE A 9 3.38 -8.35 -3.48
N LEU A 10 2.65 -9.02 -2.59
CA LEU A 10 1.32 -8.64 -2.14
C LEU A 10 1.40 -8.22 -0.67
N ASN A 11 0.69 -7.15 -0.33
CA ASN A 11 0.45 -6.77 1.05
C ASN A 11 -0.94 -7.27 1.46
N VAL A 12 -1.00 -7.88 2.65
CA VAL A 12 -2.24 -8.27 3.31
C VAL A 12 -2.37 -7.42 4.57
N TRP A 13 -3.39 -6.58 4.60
CA TRP A 13 -3.64 -5.68 5.71
C TRP A 13 -4.89 -6.11 6.48
N ARG A 14 -4.74 -6.24 7.79
CA ARG A 14 -5.85 -6.57 8.68
C ARG A 14 -5.75 -5.76 9.97
N THR A 15 -6.89 -5.31 10.45
CA THR A 15 -7.03 -4.69 11.77
C THR A 15 -7.28 -5.73 12.85
N LEU A 16 -6.87 -5.45 14.09
CA LEU A 16 -7.11 -6.33 15.24
C LEU A 16 -8.43 -6.06 15.94
N GLU A 17 -8.98 -4.85 15.77
CA GLU A 17 -10.23 -4.38 16.38
C GLU A 17 -11.00 -3.53 15.35
N THR A 18 -12.26 -3.20 15.62
CA THR A 18 -13.00 -2.27 14.74
C THR A 18 -12.28 -0.93 14.65
N VAL A 19 -11.96 -0.47 13.44
CA VAL A 19 -11.27 0.81 13.23
C VAL A 19 -12.15 1.99 13.65
N LYS A 20 -11.66 2.86 14.54
CA LYS A 20 -12.39 4.06 15.03
C LYS A 20 -11.74 5.37 14.63
N ASP A 21 -10.41 5.41 14.58
CA ASP A 21 -9.62 6.50 14.03
C ASP A 21 -8.72 5.99 12.90
N ASN A 22 -8.06 6.91 12.20
CA ASN A 22 -6.93 6.56 11.35
C ASN A 22 -7.22 5.41 10.35
N PRO A 23 -8.32 5.42 9.54
CA PRO A 23 -8.57 4.34 8.61
C PRO A 23 -7.47 4.25 7.55
N LEU A 24 -7.27 3.03 7.01
CA LEU A 24 -6.35 2.83 5.90
C LEU A 24 -7.00 3.33 4.62
N ALA A 25 -6.45 4.38 4.04
CA ALA A 25 -6.80 4.81 2.70
C ALA A 25 -5.92 4.09 1.68
N ILE A 26 -6.54 3.60 0.61
CA ILE A 26 -5.90 2.89 -0.50
C ILE A 26 -6.21 3.66 -1.78
N CYS A 27 -5.18 3.96 -2.57
CA CYS A 27 -5.33 4.61 -3.86
C CYS A 27 -5.62 3.59 -4.97
N ASP A 28 -6.59 3.88 -5.84
CA ASP A 28 -6.81 3.10 -7.06
C ASP A 28 -5.61 3.27 -8.00
N TRP A 29 -4.83 2.20 -8.19
CA TRP A 29 -3.63 2.20 -9.00
C TRP A 29 -3.86 2.65 -10.45
N ARG A 30 -5.08 2.49 -10.97
CA ARG A 30 -5.47 2.96 -12.33
C ARG A 30 -5.59 4.48 -12.43
N SER A 31 -5.66 5.15 -11.29
CA SER A 31 -5.68 6.61 -11.21
C SER A 31 -4.29 7.21 -11.02
N LEU A 32 -3.24 6.41 -10.87
CA LEU A 32 -1.87 6.90 -10.68
C LEU A 32 -1.25 7.32 -12.00
N LYS A 33 -0.41 8.36 -11.94
CA LYS A 33 0.48 8.75 -13.04
C LYS A 33 1.92 8.42 -12.68
N LYS A 34 2.76 8.25 -13.70
CA LYS A 34 4.18 7.92 -13.49
C LYS A 34 4.90 9.01 -12.71
N GLU A 35 4.50 10.27 -12.92
CA GLU A 35 5.08 11.45 -12.27
C GLU A 35 4.72 11.56 -10.78
N ASP A 36 3.68 10.83 -10.34
CA ASP A 36 3.31 10.76 -8.93
C ASP A 36 4.32 9.92 -8.14
N ALA A 37 5.00 8.98 -8.80
CA ALA A 37 6.04 8.17 -8.17
C ALA A 37 7.31 9.03 -8.02
N LEU A 38 7.69 9.30 -6.77
CA LEU A 38 8.93 10.02 -6.52
C LEU A 38 10.11 9.11 -6.83
N GLU A 39 11.07 9.61 -7.62
CA GLU A 39 12.32 8.89 -7.89
C GLU A 39 13.15 8.78 -6.61
N PHE A 40 12.92 7.73 -5.84
CA PHE A 40 13.81 7.39 -4.75
C PHE A 40 14.96 6.56 -5.29
N ARG A 41 16.18 7.09 -5.20
CA ARG A 41 17.39 6.28 -5.18
C ARG A 41 17.51 5.60 -3.82
N VAL A 42 16.55 4.72 -3.49
CA VAL A 42 16.66 3.88 -2.31
C VAL A 42 17.88 2.98 -2.53
N ARG A 43 18.96 3.28 -1.82
CA ARG A 43 19.89 2.22 -1.42
C ARG A 43 19.28 1.62 -0.16
N PRO A 44 18.73 0.40 -0.21
CA PRO A 44 18.19 -0.25 0.98
C PRO A 44 19.39 -0.66 1.84
N THR A 45 19.92 0.29 2.61
CA THR A 45 21.00 0.03 3.57
C THR A 45 20.41 -0.52 4.86
N HIS A 46 19.17 -0.16 5.21
CA HIS A 46 18.44 -0.64 6.39
C HIS A 46 16.92 -0.64 6.15
N ILE A 47 16.16 -1.33 7.01
CA ILE A 47 14.68 -1.51 6.95
C ILE A 47 13.91 -0.18 6.81
N GLY A 48 14.44 0.94 7.35
CA GLY A 48 13.80 2.26 7.27
C GLY A 48 13.81 2.93 5.90
N ASN A 49 14.57 2.40 4.92
CA ASN A 49 14.73 3.03 3.60
C ASN A 49 13.77 2.47 2.54
N SER A 50 12.88 1.53 2.87
CA SER A 50 11.95 0.91 1.91
C SER A 50 10.69 1.74 1.67
N VAL A 51 10.80 3.07 1.60
CA VAL A 51 9.66 3.94 1.33
C VAL A 51 9.65 4.26 -0.16
N GLN A 52 8.71 3.67 -0.89
CA GLN A 52 8.33 4.17 -2.20
C GLN A 52 7.27 5.25 -1.96
N ALA A 53 7.73 6.50 -1.77
CA ALA A 53 6.78 7.57 -1.53
C ALA A 53 6.17 8.06 -2.86
N TRP A 54 4.92 8.50 -2.75
CA TRP A 54 4.11 9.01 -3.84
C TRP A 54 3.70 10.44 -3.51
N SER A 55 3.72 11.32 -4.50
CA SER A 55 3.14 12.66 -4.41
C SER A 55 1.63 12.59 -4.57
N TYR A 56 0.90 13.39 -3.79
CA TYR A 56 -0.54 13.56 -4.00
C TYR A 56 -0.82 14.31 -5.31
N GLY A 57 -1.83 13.85 -6.04
CA GLY A 57 -2.37 14.54 -7.21
C GLY A 57 -3.89 14.52 -7.19
N PRO A 58 -4.59 15.59 -7.60
CA PRO A 58 -6.06 15.67 -7.55
C PRO A 58 -6.76 14.66 -8.47
N HIS A 59 -6.03 14.03 -9.40
CA HIS A 59 -6.53 12.95 -10.25
C HIS A 59 -6.55 11.58 -9.56
N GLN A 60 -5.89 11.44 -8.41
CA GLN A 60 -5.84 10.20 -7.64
C GLN A 60 -7.18 9.93 -6.98
N ARG A 61 -7.62 8.67 -7.03
CA ARG A 61 -8.86 8.23 -6.39
C ARG A 61 -8.53 7.39 -5.17
N TRP A 62 -8.86 7.93 -4.00
CA TRP A 62 -8.58 7.31 -2.71
C TRP A 62 -9.87 6.72 -2.12
N PHE A 63 -9.75 5.53 -1.55
CA PHE A 63 -10.85 4.78 -0.95
C PHE A 63 -10.45 4.31 0.44
N TYR A 64 -11.41 4.21 1.35
CA TYR A 64 -11.25 3.59 2.65
C TYR A 64 -12.57 2.92 3.05
N LEU A 65 -12.49 1.98 3.99
CA LEU A 65 -13.65 1.34 4.58
C LEU A 65 -13.90 1.96 5.97
N PRO A 66 -15.03 2.65 6.18
CA PRO A 66 -15.36 3.16 7.51
C PRO A 66 -15.64 2.02 8.46
N ASN A 67 -15.16 2.10 9.71
CA ASN A 67 -15.35 1.08 10.73
C ASN A 67 -14.90 -0.33 10.30
N GLN A 68 -13.79 -0.44 9.55
CA GLN A 68 -13.25 -1.73 9.14
C GLN A 68 -13.18 -2.71 10.32
N GLU A 69 -13.77 -3.89 10.15
CA GLU A 69 -13.80 -4.97 11.13
C GLU A 69 -12.61 -5.94 10.95
N PRO A 70 -12.22 -6.71 11.98
CA PRO A 70 -11.09 -7.64 11.90
C PRO A 70 -11.21 -8.76 10.85
N HIS A 71 -12.42 -9.02 10.34
CA HIS A 71 -12.68 -10.01 9.29
C HIS A 71 -12.66 -9.39 7.88
N GLU A 72 -12.61 -8.06 7.78
CA GLU A 72 -12.50 -7.33 6.52
C GLU A 72 -11.03 -7.09 6.22
N VAL A 73 -10.48 -7.85 5.27
CA VAL A 73 -9.05 -7.86 4.95
C VAL A 73 -8.83 -7.17 3.60
N TYR A 74 -7.84 -6.28 3.54
CA TYR A 74 -7.34 -5.79 2.25
C TYR A 74 -6.22 -6.68 1.75
N VAL A 75 -6.26 -6.98 0.45
CA VAL A 75 -5.14 -7.56 -0.27
C VAL A 75 -4.86 -6.68 -1.47
N PHE A 76 -3.64 -6.17 -1.57
CA PHE A 76 -3.26 -5.27 -2.66
C PHE A 76 -1.82 -5.50 -3.10
N MET A 77 -1.51 -5.08 -4.32
CA MET A 77 -0.22 -5.32 -4.94
C MET A 77 0.80 -4.27 -4.51
N GLN A 78 1.96 -4.74 -4.09
CA GLN A 78 3.10 -3.92 -3.68
C GLN A 78 4.26 -3.99 -4.67
N HIS A 79 4.35 -5.04 -5.48
CA HIS A 79 5.32 -5.10 -6.58
C HIS A 79 4.92 -6.16 -7.59
N ASP A 80 5.19 -5.88 -8.86
CA ASP A 80 5.19 -6.87 -9.93
C ASP A 80 6.38 -6.61 -10.85
N SER A 81 7.29 -7.57 -10.93
CA SER A 81 8.47 -7.46 -11.79
C SER A 81 8.16 -7.44 -13.29
N HIS A 82 6.92 -7.78 -13.69
CA HIS A 82 6.42 -7.64 -15.06
C HIS A 82 5.68 -6.33 -15.32
N GLY A 83 5.40 -5.53 -14.28
CA GLY A 83 4.75 -4.24 -14.46
C GLY A 83 5.59 -3.28 -15.31
N GLU A 84 4.92 -2.56 -16.21
CA GLU A 84 5.57 -1.58 -17.08
C GLU A 84 6.22 -0.45 -16.26
N GLY A 85 7.35 0.07 -16.74
CA GLY A 85 7.96 1.28 -16.18
C GLY A 85 8.76 1.09 -14.88
N LYS A 86 9.70 0.11 -14.82
CA LYS A 86 10.76 -0.08 -13.79
C LYS A 86 10.33 -0.18 -12.31
N HIS A 87 9.08 0.15 -11.97
CA HIS A 87 8.59 0.25 -10.60
C HIS A 87 7.51 -0.78 -10.29
N GLY A 88 7.02 -1.55 -11.27
CA GLY A 88 5.92 -2.49 -11.05
C GLY A 88 4.60 -1.79 -10.71
N ILE A 89 3.53 -2.58 -10.51
CA ILE A 89 2.26 -2.07 -9.99
C ILE A 89 2.41 -1.95 -8.47
N ASN A 90 2.29 -0.73 -7.94
CA ASN A 90 2.28 -0.45 -6.51
C ASN A 90 0.99 0.27 -6.18
N VAL A 91 0.42 -0.04 -5.01
CA VAL A 91 -0.81 0.57 -4.52
C VAL A 91 -0.46 1.47 -3.33
N PRO A 92 -0.38 2.80 -3.53
CA PRO A 92 -0.16 3.75 -2.45
C PRO A 92 -1.25 3.61 -1.41
N HIS A 93 -0.86 3.59 -0.15
CA HIS A 93 -1.76 3.51 0.99
C HIS A 93 -1.18 4.32 2.15
N THR A 94 -2.06 4.91 2.94
CA THR A 94 -1.68 5.74 4.09
C THR A 94 -2.78 5.74 5.14
N SER A 95 -2.42 6.09 6.37
CA SER A 95 -3.40 6.50 7.37
C SER A 95 -3.96 7.87 6.99
N ILE A 96 -5.28 8.06 7.12
CA ILE A 96 -5.92 9.38 6.96
C ILE A 96 -6.59 9.80 8.27
N ILE A 97 -6.64 11.10 8.51
CA ILE A 97 -7.38 11.70 9.62
C ILE A 97 -8.71 12.20 9.03
N LEU A 98 -9.83 11.77 9.61
CA LEU A 98 -11.15 12.23 9.20
C LEU A 98 -11.61 13.40 10.08
N ASP A 99 -12.29 14.37 9.47
CA ASP A 99 -12.92 15.47 10.21
C ASP A 99 -13.88 14.93 11.26
N GLY A 100 -13.79 15.44 12.49
CA GLY A 100 -14.61 14.97 13.61
C GLY A 100 -14.07 13.75 14.36
N GLN A 101 -12.89 13.21 13.99
CA GLN A 101 -12.15 12.22 14.80
C GLN A 101 -11.27 12.88 15.90
N GLU A 102 -11.68 14.03 16.43
CA GLU A 102 -10.89 14.84 17.37
C GLU A 102 -10.98 14.40 18.85
N ASN A 103 -11.48 13.21 19.17
CA ASN A 103 -11.70 12.77 20.55
C ASN A 103 -11.06 11.41 20.87
N ASP A 104 -10.95 11.14 22.18
CA ASP A 104 -10.39 10.00 22.95
C ASP A 104 -10.80 8.58 22.47
N THR A 105 -10.71 8.31 21.17
CA THR A 105 -10.96 7.00 20.59
C THR A 105 -9.66 6.19 20.55
N PRO A 106 -9.70 4.89 20.85
CA PRO A 106 -8.53 4.04 20.74
C PRO A 106 -7.92 4.09 19.34
N THR A 107 -6.60 4.30 19.27
CA THR A 107 -5.89 4.31 18.00
C THR A 107 -5.90 2.94 17.34
N ARG A 108 -6.20 2.91 16.03
CA ARG A 108 -6.22 1.71 15.20
C ARG A 108 -4.99 0.85 15.44
N ILE A 109 -5.23 -0.41 15.81
CA ILE A 109 -4.21 -1.45 15.86
C ILE A 109 -4.38 -2.37 14.65
N SER A 110 -3.31 -2.53 13.88
CA SER A 110 -3.32 -3.31 12.63
C SER A 110 -1.94 -3.88 12.34
N TYR A 111 -1.89 -4.83 11.42
CA TYR A 111 -0.64 -5.37 10.89
C TYR A 111 -0.70 -5.47 9.37
N GLU A 112 0.48 -5.46 8.76
CA GLU A 112 0.68 -5.78 7.35
C GLU A 112 1.59 -7.02 7.26
N PHE A 113 1.14 -8.02 6.51
CA PHE A 113 1.99 -9.13 6.09
C PHE A 113 2.31 -8.99 4.62
N ARG A 114 3.56 -9.30 4.24
CA ARG A 114 3.99 -9.30 2.85
C ARG A 114 4.20 -10.72 2.36
N ILE A 115 3.58 -11.04 1.22
CA ILE A 115 3.72 -12.32 0.54
C ILE A 115 4.55 -12.07 -0.71
N ALA A 116 5.73 -12.69 -0.78
CA ALA A 116 6.54 -12.72 -1.99
C ALA A 116 6.29 -14.05 -2.73
N ALA A 117 5.83 -13.98 -3.98
CA ALA A 117 5.60 -15.13 -4.84
C ALA A 117 6.60 -15.13 -6.00
N LEU A 118 7.21 -16.29 -6.24
CA LEU A 118 8.05 -16.56 -7.41
C LEU A 118 7.20 -17.35 -8.41
N MET A 119 6.79 -16.70 -9.49
CA MET A 119 5.94 -17.31 -10.50
C MET A 119 6.77 -17.77 -11.68
N ASP A 120 6.45 -18.97 -12.16
CA ASP A 120 6.89 -19.46 -13.46
C ASP A 120 5.87 -18.95 -14.47
N ASP A 121 6.32 -18.12 -15.41
CA ASP A 121 5.47 -17.61 -16.50
C ASP A 121 5.10 -18.71 -17.51
#